data_AF-A0A7S0IPV5-F1
#
_entry.id   AF-A0A7S0IPV5-F1
#
_cell.length_a   1.000
_cell.length_b   1.000
_cell.length_c   1.000
_cell.angle_alpha   90.00
_cell.angle_beta   90.00
_cell.angle_gamma   90.00
#
_symmetry.space_group_name_H-M   'P 1'
#
loop_
_entity.id
_entity.type
_entity.pdbx_description
1 polymer ?
#
loop_
_entity_poly.entity_id
_entity_poly.type
_entity_poly.pdbx_seq_one_letter_code
_entity_poly.pdbx_strand_id
1 'polypeptide(L)'
;SLPRADVKFTQRGPRMLQPKVRTWLRAHGWTKDVRVPYNAAVYASAALRSDFCVVIPGDGRSAGRALVDAAAAGCVPLLIGDAVQLPYRKLLGYDAFSVRVPEDEYVRYPSEATRAVLDQAAPRLAELRANLAIARDALVLAYGGSPEESNLSLAHGADLVLLEAGRVLCPRAPSTLRACVPQANTSI
;
A
#
# COMPACT_ATOMS: atom_id res chain seq x y z
N SER A 1 -0.48 -19.20 15.43
CA SER A 1 -1.17 -17.92 15.18
C SER A 1 -0.23 -16.82 15.65
N LEU A 2 -0.06 -15.76 14.87
CA LEU A 2 0.66 -14.57 15.32
C LEU A 2 -0.20 -13.93 16.42
N PRO A 3 0.28 -13.73 17.67
CA PRO A 3 -0.61 -13.40 18.78
C PRO A 3 -1.25 -12.02 18.73
N ARG A 4 -0.86 -11.12 17.80
CA ARG A 4 -1.31 -9.70 17.81
C ARG A 4 -1.37 -8.99 16.43
N ALA A 5 -1.26 -9.71 15.31
CA ALA A 5 -1.29 -9.08 13.98
C ALA A 5 -2.11 -9.89 12.96
N ASP A 6 -2.99 -9.21 12.23
CA ASP A 6 -3.85 -9.78 11.19
C ASP A 6 -3.18 -9.61 9.81
N VAL A 7 -2.71 -10.72 9.22
CA VAL A 7 -2.36 -10.79 7.80
C VAL A 7 -3.56 -11.33 7.03
N LYS A 8 -4.32 -10.45 6.37
CA LYS A 8 -5.57 -10.81 5.71
C LYS A 8 -5.36 -11.13 4.23
N PHE A 9 -5.24 -12.42 3.94
CA PHE A 9 -5.52 -12.93 2.60
C PHE A 9 -7.04 -12.98 2.40
N THR A 10 -7.49 -12.26 1.39
CA THR A 10 -8.87 -11.91 1.14
C THR A 10 -9.71 -13.12 0.72
N GLN A 11 -10.75 -13.43 1.48
CA GLN A 11 -11.65 -14.54 1.20
C GLN A 11 -12.63 -14.20 0.08
N ARG A 12 -12.69 -15.08 -0.93
CA ARG A 12 -13.64 -15.16 -2.07
C ARG A 12 -13.21 -14.38 -3.33
N GLY A 13 -12.57 -15.11 -4.25
CA GLY A 13 -12.21 -14.68 -5.61
C GLY A 13 -12.57 -15.71 -6.68
N PRO A 14 -12.51 -15.33 -7.97
CA PRO A 14 -12.99 -16.10 -9.11
C PRO A 14 -12.07 -17.29 -9.48
N ARG A 15 -12.63 -18.22 -10.27
CA ARG A 15 -11.98 -19.44 -10.76
C ARG A 15 -10.91 -19.09 -11.81
N MET A 16 -9.63 -19.08 -11.44
CA MET A 16 -8.50 -19.66 -12.21
C MET A 16 -7.19 -18.97 -11.86
N LEU A 17 -6.32 -19.69 -11.17
CA LEU A 17 -4.89 -19.45 -11.18
C LEU A 17 -4.35 -19.92 -12.55
N GLN A 18 -3.39 -19.20 -13.13
CA GLN A 18 -2.71 -19.67 -14.34
C GLN A 18 -2.13 -21.09 -14.11
N PRO A 19 -2.15 -22.00 -15.09
CA PRO A 19 -1.70 -23.38 -14.92
C PRO A 19 -0.31 -23.52 -14.30
N LYS A 20 0.64 -22.65 -14.69
CA LYS A 20 2.01 -22.63 -14.15
C LYS A 20 2.05 -22.31 -12.66
N VAL A 21 1.29 -21.30 -12.23
CA VAL A 21 1.17 -20.90 -10.81
C VAL A 21 0.53 -22.03 -10.00
N ARG A 22 -0.48 -22.70 -10.57
CA ARG A 22 -1.18 -23.81 -9.92
C ARG A 22 -0.27 -25.03 -9.72
N THR A 23 0.56 -25.36 -10.71
CA THR A 23 1.56 -26.43 -10.61
C THR A 23 2.65 -26.10 -9.60
N TRP A 24 3.17 -24.88 -9.61
CA TRP A 24 4.17 -24.42 -8.65
C TRP A 24 3.65 -24.46 -7.20
N LEU A 25 2.44 -23.97 -6.95
CA LEU A 25 1.79 -24.02 -5.63
C LEU A 25 1.65 -25.46 -5.11
N ARG A 26 1.18 -26.38 -5.97
CA ARG A 26 1.07 -27.80 -5.61
C ARG A 26 2.42 -28.42 -5.27
N ALA A 27 3.46 -28.09 -6.04
CA ALA A 27 4.81 -28.59 -5.80
C ALA A 27 5.38 -28.14 -4.45
N HIS A 28 4.91 -27.00 -3.92
CA HIS A 28 5.32 -26.45 -2.62
C HIS A 28 4.31 -26.72 -1.51
N GLY A 29 3.46 -27.75 -1.66
CA GLY A 29 2.54 -28.20 -0.61
C GLY A 29 1.26 -27.39 -0.44
N TRP A 30 0.98 -26.44 -1.35
CA TRP A 30 -0.25 -25.64 -1.32
C TRP A 30 -1.37 -26.37 -2.08
N THR A 31 -2.24 -27.06 -1.33
CA THR A 31 -3.28 -27.96 -1.88
C THR A 31 -4.67 -27.35 -1.95
N LYS A 32 -4.92 -26.21 -1.29
CA LYS A 32 -6.19 -25.48 -1.35
C LYS A 32 -6.13 -24.47 -2.49
N ASP A 33 -7.19 -24.37 -3.30
CA ASP A 33 -7.32 -23.31 -4.31
C ASP A 33 -7.16 -21.94 -3.62
N VAL A 34 -5.99 -21.32 -3.79
CA VAL A 34 -5.70 -19.98 -3.25
C VAL A 34 -6.52 -18.99 -4.06
N ARG A 35 -7.70 -18.64 -3.54
CA ARG A 35 -8.57 -17.63 -4.12
C ARG A 35 -8.00 -16.25 -3.80
N VAL A 36 -7.19 -15.72 -4.71
CA VAL A 36 -6.75 -14.32 -4.69
C VAL A 36 -7.89 -13.49 -5.30
N PRO A 37 -8.52 -12.54 -4.60
CA PRO A 37 -9.57 -11.73 -5.17
C PRO A 37 -8.96 -10.59 -5.97
N TYR A 38 -9.42 -10.52 -7.21
CA TYR A 38 -8.94 -9.61 -8.24
C TYR A 38 -9.90 -8.46 -8.52
N ASN A 39 -10.79 -8.10 -7.58
CA ASN A 39 -11.57 -6.86 -7.74
C ASN A 39 -10.99 -5.74 -6.87
N ALA A 40 -11.00 -4.52 -7.43
CA ALA A 40 -10.37 -3.36 -6.81
C ALA A 40 -10.98 -3.02 -5.43
N ALA A 41 -12.29 -3.23 -5.26
CA ALA A 41 -12.99 -2.95 -4.02
C ALA A 41 -12.52 -3.87 -2.87
N VAL A 42 -12.43 -5.18 -3.10
CA VAL A 42 -11.97 -6.15 -2.11
C VAL A 42 -10.50 -5.93 -1.78
N TYR A 43 -9.67 -5.64 -2.78
CA TYR A 43 -8.26 -5.29 -2.57
C TYR A 43 -8.11 -4.05 -1.67
N ALA A 44 -8.77 -2.93 -2.02
CA ALA A 44 -8.71 -1.70 -1.24
C ALA A 44 -9.24 -1.90 0.19
N SER A 45 -10.38 -2.59 0.30
CA SER A 45 -11.01 -2.92 1.59
C SER A 45 -10.10 -3.76 2.49
N ALA A 46 -9.29 -4.64 1.91
CA ALA A 46 -8.35 -5.45 2.67
C ALA A 46 -7.10 -4.70 3.07
N ALA A 47 -6.54 -3.88 2.17
CA ALA A 47 -5.43 -2.99 2.49
C ALA A 47 -5.76 -2.09 3.68
N LEU A 48 -6.98 -1.50 3.70
CA LEU A 48 -7.47 -0.66 4.79
C LEU A 48 -7.67 -1.38 6.14
N ARG A 49 -7.70 -2.72 6.16
CA ARG A 49 -7.94 -3.52 7.37
C ARG A 49 -6.73 -4.36 7.81
N SER A 50 -5.63 -4.31 7.08
CA SER A 50 -4.46 -5.14 7.33
C SER A 50 -3.43 -4.36 8.14
N ASP A 51 -2.73 -5.05 9.04
CA ASP A 51 -1.60 -4.43 9.76
C ASP A 51 -0.38 -4.33 8.85
N PHE A 52 -0.15 -5.38 8.06
CA PHE A 52 0.95 -5.51 7.11
C PHE A 52 0.43 -5.79 5.69
N CYS A 53 1.02 -5.13 4.70
CA CYS A 53 0.67 -5.30 3.30
C CYS A 53 1.86 -5.87 2.54
N VAL A 54 1.65 -7.03 1.92
CA VAL A 54 2.67 -7.71 1.13
C VAL A 54 3.00 -6.89 -0.11
N VAL A 55 4.26 -6.53 -0.27
CA VAL A 55 4.80 -5.81 -1.42
C VAL A 55 5.87 -6.68 -2.05
N ILE A 56 5.57 -7.18 -3.25
CA ILE A 56 6.47 -8.03 -4.05
C ILE A 56 6.83 -7.24 -5.32
N PRO A 57 8.10 -7.28 -5.77
CA PRO A 57 8.48 -6.69 -7.04
C PRO A 57 7.73 -7.36 -8.19
N GLY A 58 7.10 -6.57 -9.07
CA GLY A 58 6.56 -7.08 -10.33
C GLY A 58 7.64 -7.33 -11.38
N ASP A 59 7.23 -7.66 -12.62
CA ASP A 59 8.11 -7.99 -13.74
C ASP A 59 9.14 -6.88 -14.10
N GLY A 60 8.97 -5.66 -13.58
CA GLY A 60 9.90 -4.53 -13.72
C GLY A 60 10.68 -4.16 -12.45
N ARG A 61 10.72 -5.01 -11.41
CA ARG A 61 11.27 -4.72 -10.06
C ARG A 61 10.63 -3.53 -9.33
N SER A 62 9.65 -2.87 -9.92
CA SER A 62 8.90 -1.79 -9.32
C SER A 62 7.84 -2.36 -8.37
N ALA A 63 7.93 -1.95 -7.10
CA ALA A 63 6.87 -2.20 -6.11
C ALA A 63 5.71 -1.19 -6.22
N GLY A 64 5.76 -0.30 -7.24
CA GLY A 64 5.12 1.01 -7.24
C GLY A 64 3.69 1.03 -6.73
N ARG A 65 2.78 0.29 -7.37
CA ARG A 65 1.36 0.32 -7.00
C ARG A 65 1.10 -0.27 -5.61
N ALA A 66 1.60 -1.47 -5.32
CA ALA A 66 1.34 -2.14 -4.04
C ALA A 66 1.89 -1.35 -2.85
N LEU A 67 3.05 -0.71 -3.04
CA LEU A 67 3.68 0.12 -2.01
C LEU A 67 2.93 1.43 -1.78
N VAL A 68 2.48 2.11 -2.85
CA VAL A 68 1.67 3.33 -2.75
C VAL A 68 0.32 3.02 -2.10
N ASP A 69 -0.31 1.91 -2.48
CA ASP A 69 -1.58 1.47 -1.89
C ASP A 69 -1.42 1.13 -0.39
N ALA A 70 -0.33 0.45 -0.01
CA ALA A 70 -0.01 0.15 1.37
C ALA A 70 0.16 1.42 2.20
N ALA A 71 0.94 2.37 1.68
CA ALA A 71 1.13 3.67 2.32
C ALA A 71 -0.19 4.44 2.44
N ALA A 72 -0.97 4.56 1.37
CA ALA A 72 -2.26 5.24 1.39
C ALA A 72 -3.25 4.60 2.39
N ALA A 73 -3.22 3.27 2.53
CA ALA A 73 -4.06 2.54 3.47
C ALA A 73 -3.57 2.61 4.94
N GLY A 74 -2.37 3.13 5.21
CA GLY A 74 -1.76 3.07 6.55
C GLY A 74 -1.35 1.65 6.97
N CYS A 75 -1.13 0.80 5.98
CA CYS A 75 -0.75 -0.60 6.13
C CYS A 75 0.77 -0.72 6.02
N VAL A 76 1.44 -1.29 7.02
CA VAL A 76 2.91 -1.36 7.07
C VAL A 76 3.42 -2.22 5.90
N PRO A 77 4.29 -1.70 5.01
CA PRO A 77 4.80 -2.49 3.91
C PRO A 77 5.66 -3.65 4.40
N LEU A 78 5.28 -4.88 4.02
CA LEU A 78 6.09 -6.08 4.12
C LEU A 78 6.72 -6.34 2.76
N LEU A 79 7.96 -5.88 2.61
CA LEU A 79 8.74 -5.99 1.38
C LEU A 79 9.30 -7.42 1.26
N ILE A 80 9.01 -8.10 0.16
CA ILE A 80 9.62 -9.39 -0.15
C ILE A 80 10.62 -9.18 -1.27
N GLY A 81 11.88 -9.53 -0.98
CA GLY A 81 12.99 -9.45 -1.92
C GLY A 81 13.85 -8.20 -1.78
N ASP A 82 15.09 -8.29 -2.25
CA ASP A 82 16.14 -7.32 -1.91
C ASP A 82 16.24 -6.18 -2.94
N ALA A 83 15.85 -6.45 -4.18
CA ALA A 83 16.00 -5.52 -5.29
C ALA A 83 14.74 -4.71 -5.63
N VAL A 84 13.83 -4.54 -4.67
CA VAL A 84 12.64 -3.72 -4.84
C VAL A 84 13.03 -2.26 -5.10
N GLN A 85 12.64 -1.72 -6.24
CA GLN A 85 12.78 -0.29 -6.51
C GLN A 85 11.73 0.47 -5.69
N LEU A 86 12.23 1.22 -4.70
CA LEU A 86 11.42 2.04 -3.80
C LEU A 86 11.32 3.47 -4.36
N PRO A 87 10.10 3.95 -4.69
CA PRO A 87 9.89 5.30 -5.15
C PRO A 87 10.25 6.30 -4.05
N TYR A 88 10.75 7.48 -4.42
CA TYR A 88 11.11 8.53 -3.46
C TYR A 88 12.08 8.10 -2.34
N ARG A 89 12.89 7.05 -2.52
CA ARG A 89 13.83 6.55 -1.49
C ARG A 89 14.78 7.61 -0.91
N LYS A 90 15.10 8.66 -1.68
CA LYS A 90 15.92 9.79 -1.20
C LYS A 90 15.18 10.67 -0.19
N LEU A 91 13.85 10.71 -0.27
CA LEU A 91 12.97 11.48 0.61
C LEU A 91 12.44 10.60 1.76
N LEU A 92 12.15 9.32 1.49
CA LEU A 92 11.54 8.40 2.43
C LEU A 92 12.54 7.39 2.99
N GLY A 93 12.74 7.43 4.30
CA GLY A 93 13.47 6.40 5.04
C GLY A 93 12.63 5.13 5.24
N TYR A 94 12.50 4.31 4.19
CA TYR A 94 11.66 3.10 4.20
C TYR A 94 11.92 2.14 5.36
N ASP A 95 13.17 2.05 5.83
CA ASP A 95 13.54 1.17 6.94
C ASP A 95 12.89 1.59 8.27
N ALA A 96 12.41 2.83 8.38
CA ALA A 96 11.71 3.33 9.58
C ALA A 96 10.25 2.85 9.67
N PHE A 97 9.64 2.46 8.55
CA PHE A 97 8.20 2.16 8.49
C PHE A 97 7.84 0.92 7.67
N SER A 98 8.83 0.16 7.19
CA SER A 98 8.62 -1.10 6.47
C SER A 98 9.45 -2.21 7.07
N VAL A 99 9.07 -3.45 6.77
CA VAL A 99 9.79 -4.65 7.18
C VAL A 99 10.09 -5.51 5.96
N ARG A 100 11.19 -6.26 5.99
CA ARG A 100 11.70 -6.97 4.80
C ARG A 100 11.92 -8.44 5.07
N VAL A 101 11.52 -9.26 4.11
CA VAL A 101 11.92 -10.67 3.99
C VAL A 101 12.94 -10.76 2.84
N PRO A 102 14.16 -11.27 3.09
CA PRO A 102 15.15 -11.49 2.04
C PRO A 102 14.63 -12.42 0.93
N GLU A 103 15.05 -12.19 -0.31
CA GLU A 103 14.53 -12.97 -1.46
C GLU A 103 14.88 -14.44 -1.35
N ASP A 104 16.13 -14.72 -0.99
CA ASP A 104 16.69 -16.06 -0.92
C ASP A 104 16.13 -16.88 0.25
N GLU A 105 15.85 -16.23 1.37
CA GLU A 105 15.13 -16.83 2.50
C GLU A 105 13.67 -17.09 2.13
N TYR A 106 12.99 -16.15 1.49
CA TYR A 106 11.59 -16.33 1.08
C TYR A 106 11.43 -17.47 0.08
N VAL A 107 12.34 -17.60 -0.89
CA VAL A 107 12.32 -18.70 -1.87
C VAL A 107 12.52 -20.06 -1.20
N ARG A 108 13.39 -20.14 -0.18
CA ARG A 108 13.70 -21.39 0.52
C ARG A 108 12.65 -21.76 1.57
N TYR A 109 12.21 -20.79 2.36
CA TYR A 109 11.35 -20.98 3.53
C TYR A 109 10.28 -19.89 3.61
N PRO A 110 9.32 -19.83 2.67
CA PRO A 110 8.41 -18.69 2.52
C PRO A 110 7.55 -18.44 3.77
N SER A 111 7.11 -19.52 4.44
CA SER A 111 6.22 -19.40 5.60
C SER A 111 6.99 -19.01 6.86
N GLU A 112 8.15 -19.62 7.05
CA GLU A 112 9.02 -19.45 8.22
C GLU A 112 9.70 -18.09 8.19
N ALA A 113 10.29 -17.70 7.06
CA ALA A 113 10.95 -16.40 6.89
C ALA A 113 9.94 -15.25 7.08
N THR A 114 8.77 -15.35 6.44
CA THR A 114 7.71 -14.34 6.62
C THR A 114 7.24 -14.27 8.07
N ARG A 115 7.04 -15.43 8.72
CA ARG A 115 6.60 -15.47 10.12
C ARG A 115 7.63 -14.86 11.06
N ALA A 116 8.91 -15.20 10.89
CA ALA A 116 9.99 -14.68 11.71
C ALA A 116 10.05 -13.15 11.66
N VAL A 117 9.93 -12.57 10.46
CA VAL A 117 9.88 -11.11 10.29
C VAL A 117 8.65 -10.50 10.96
N LEU A 118 7.48 -11.11 10.79
CA LEU A 118 6.24 -10.61 11.41
C LEU A 118 6.24 -10.71 12.94
N ASP A 119 6.79 -11.79 13.50
CA ASP A 119 6.94 -11.97 14.94
C ASP A 119 7.86 -10.89 15.55
N GLN A 120 8.92 -10.50 14.83
CA GLN A 120 9.79 -9.40 15.24
C GLN A 120 9.14 -8.02 15.05
N ALA A 121 8.31 -7.86 14.03
CA ALA A 121 7.67 -6.60 13.68
C ALA A 121 6.45 -6.28 14.56
N ALA A 122 5.69 -7.30 14.96
CA ALA A 122 4.42 -7.13 15.66
C ALA A 122 4.53 -6.29 16.96
N PRO A 123 5.56 -6.47 17.82
CA PRO A 123 5.76 -5.61 18.99
C PRO A 123 6.00 -4.12 18.65
N ARG A 124 6.53 -3.84 17.46
CA ARG A 124 6.86 -2.49 16.97
C ARG A 124 5.81 -1.92 16.04
N LEU A 125 4.65 -2.57 15.89
CA LEU A 125 3.63 -2.17 14.92
C LEU A 125 3.15 -0.72 15.12
N ALA A 126 3.01 -0.27 16.36
CA ALA A 126 2.59 1.10 16.66
C ALA A 126 3.64 2.14 16.20
N GLU A 127 4.93 1.85 16.43
CA GLU A 127 6.06 2.67 15.97
C GLU A 127 6.11 2.73 14.43
N LEU A 128 6.03 1.55 13.78
CA LEU A 128 6.02 1.45 12.32
C LEU A 128 4.87 2.24 11.69
N ARG A 129 3.67 2.18 12.28
CA ARG A 129 2.51 2.96 11.83
C ARG A 129 2.67 4.46 12.03
N ALA A 130 3.27 4.89 13.14
CA ALA A 130 3.54 6.30 13.38
C ALA A 130 4.55 6.85 12.35
N ASN A 131 5.62 6.12 12.09
CA ASN A 131 6.60 6.48 11.06
C ASN A 131 6.00 6.45 9.65
N LEU A 132 5.10 5.50 9.38
CA LEU A 132 4.36 5.45 8.13
C LEU A 132 3.47 6.68 7.95
N ALA A 133 2.80 7.16 9.01
CA ALA A 133 1.99 8.37 8.94
C ALA A 133 2.83 9.60 8.56
N ILE A 134 3.99 9.77 9.17
CA ILE A 134 4.95 10.83 8.84
C ILE A 134 5.42 10.71 7.37
N ALA A 135 5.74 9.49 6.93
CA ALA A 135 6.17 9.24 5.55
C ALA A 135 5.06 9.51 4.52
N ARG A 136 3.80 9.20 4.85
CA ARG A 136 2.64 9.51 4.01
C ARG A 136 2.45 11.01 3.87
N ASP A 137 2.56 11.71 4.98
CA ASP A 137 2.48 13.16 5.03
C ASP A 137 3.52 13.76 4.07
N ALA A 138 4.77 13.30 4.08
CA ALA A 138 5.79 13.74 3.12
C ALA A 138 5.50 13.41 1.63
N LEU A 139 4.54 12.54 1.33
CA LEU A 139 4.10 12.20 -0.03
C LEU A 139 2.85 12.97 -0.49
N VAL A 140 2.17 13.65 0.42
CA VAL A 140 1.02 14.48 0.06
C VAL A 140 1.53 15.71 -0.70
N LEU A 141 1.02 15.90 -1.92
CA LEU A 141 1.23 17.15 -2.65
C LEU A 141 0.83 18.31 -1.73
N ALA A 142 1.78 19.22 -1.50
CA ALA A 142 1.64 20.38 -0.60
C ALA A 142 1.93 20.22 0.89
N TYR A 143 2.34 19.03 1.35
CA TYR A 143 2.70 18.85 2.74
C TYR A 143 4.20 19.05 2.98
N GLY A 144 4.54 20.13 3.69
CA GLY A 144 5.92 20.52 3.99
C GLY A 144 6.22 21.95 3.54
N GLY A 145 6.58 22.81 4.50
CA GLY A 145 6.82 24.23 4.29
C GLY A 145 8.22 24.59 3.80
N SER A 146 8.89 23.75 2.99
CA SER A 146 10.18 24.13 2.39
C SER A 146 9.95 24.92 1.10
N PRO A 147 10.31 26.21 1.05
CA PRO A 147 10.27 27.01 -0.17
C PRO A 147 11.54 26.70 -0.97
N GLU A 148 11.45 25.82 -1.96
CA GLU A 148 12.38 25.90 -3.09
C GLU A 148 11.63 26.49 -4.27
N GLU A 149 12.12 27.65 -4.67
CA GLU A 149 11.53 28.60 -5.58
C GLU A 149 11.30 27.98 -6.96
N SER A 150 10.18 28.35 -7.59
CA SER A 150 9.98 28.30 -9.06
C SER A 150 9.76 26.94 -9.75
N ASN A 151 9.10 25.98 -9.11
CA ASN A 151 8.54 24.81 -9.81
C ASN A 151 7.03 24.66 -9.56
N LEU A 152 6.20 24.82 -10.61
CA LEU A 152 4.75 24.56 -10.58
C LEU A 152 4.41 23.11 -10.18
N SER A 153 5.40 22.21 -10.19
CA SER A 153 5.34 20.82 -9.76
C SER A 153 5.57 20.61 -8.26
N LEU A 154 5.90 21.66 -7.49
CA LEU A 154 6.07 21.59 -6.03
C LEU A 154 4.82 22.12 -5.32
N ALA A 155 4.46 21.44 -4.23
CA ALA A 155 3.53 21.82 -3.17
C ALA A 155 2.56 22.99 -3.45
N HIS A 156 3.06 24.23 -3.43
CA HIS A 156 2.25 25.44 -3.57
C HIS A 156 1.67 25.65 -4.98
N GLY A 157 2.40 25.22 -6.03
CA GLY A 157 1.90 25.24 -7.41
C GLY A 157 0.78 24.21 -7.62
N ALA A 158 0.92 23.04 -6.99
CA ALA A 158 -0.12 22.01 -7.00
C ALA A 158 -1.39 22.48 -6.29
N ASP A 159 -1.29 23.19 -5.16
CA ASP A 159 -2.44 23.76 -4.45
C ASP A 159 -3.21 24.77 -5.31
N LEU A 160 -2.50 25.68 -5.98
CA LEU A 160 -3.13 26.68 -6.84
C LEU A 160 -3.82 26.03 -8.05
N VAL A 161 -3.18 25.02 -8.65
CA VAL A 161 -3.77 24.24 -9.75
C VAL A 161 -5.00 23.45 -9.28
N LEU A 162 -4.94 22.81 -8.11
CA LEU A 162 -6.07 22.08 -7.52
C LEU A 162 -7.22 23.02 -7.18
N LEU A 163 -6.92 24.21 -6.66
CA LEU A 163 -7.91 25.23 -6.32
C LEU A 163 -8.59 25.79 -7.57
N GLU A 164 -7.82 26.07 -8.64
CA GLU A 164 -8.37 26.57 -9.89
C GLU A 164 -9.19 25.49 -10.63
N ALA A 165 -8.68 24.25 -10.70
CA ALA A 165 -9.46 23.12 -11.20
C ALA A 165 -10.73 22.92 -10.36
N GLY A 166 -10.64 23.06 -9.04
CA GLY A 166 -11.76 23.02 -8.11
C GLY A 166 -12.82 24.08 -8.41
N ARG A 167 -12.43 25.32 -8.77
CA ARG A 167 -13.38 26.37 -9.16
C ARG A 167 -14.12 26.04 -10.46
N VAL A 168 -13.44 25.44 -11.43
CA VAL A 168 -14.05 25.01 -12.70
C VAL A 168 -15.02 23.85 -12.48
N LEU A 169 -14.62 22.85 -11.68
CA LEU A 169 -15.41 21.65 -11.43
C LEU A 169 -16.54 21.88 -10.40
N CYS A 170 -16.35 22.83 -9.48
CA CYS A 170 -17.22 23.07 -8.33
C CYS A 170 -17.41 24.59 -8.07
N PRO A 171 -18.18 25.28 -8.93
CA PRO A 171 -18.32 26.75 -8.87
C PRO A 171 -19.05 27.28 -7.62
N ARG A 172 -19.68 26.41 -6.80
CA ARG A 172 -20.49 26.84 -5.64
C ARG A 172 -19.77 26.87 -4.30
N ALA A 173 -18.57 26.29 -4.14
CA ALA A 173 -17.72 26.46 -2.95
C ALA A 173 -16.37 25.74 -3.15
N PRO A 174 -15.28 26.45 -3.52
CA PRO A 174 -14.01 25.81 -3.87
C PRO A 174 -13.25 25.22 -2.67
N SER A 175 -13.62 25.57 -1.43
CA SER A 175 -12.92 25.09 -0.23
C SER A 175 -13.23 23.64 0.16
N THR A 176 -14.32 23.04 -0.35
CA THR A 176 -14.61 21.62 -0.15
C THR A 176 -15.32 21.00 -1.35
N LEU A 177 -14.68 20.04 -2.01
CA LEU A 177 -15.30 19.26 -3.11
C LEU A 177 -16.57 18.50 -2.68
N ARG A 178 -16.80 18.32 -1.37
CA ARG A 178 -18.01 17.70 -0.80
C ARG A 178 -19.31 18.38 -1.27
N ALA A 179 -19.31 19.70 -1.46
CA ALA A 179 -20.50 20.44 -1.85
C ALA A 179 -20.92 20.18 -3.32
N CYS A 180 -20.06 19.52 -4.11
CA CYS A 180 -20.28 19.27 -5.53
C CYS A 180 -20.45 17.78 -5.88
N VAL A 181 -20.34 16.89 -4.90
CA VAL A 181 -20.78 15.50 -5.06
C VAL A 181 -22.30 15.48 -4.89
N PRO A 182 -23.09 15.04 -5.89
CA PRO A 182 -24.52 14.83 -5.70
C PRO A 182 -24.69 13.89 -4.52
N GLN A 183 -25.44 14.31 -3.49
CA GLN A 183 -25.79 13.38 -2.42
C GLN A 183 -26.56 12.24 -3.06
N ALA A 184 -26.00 11.04 -3.03
CA ALA A 184 -26.74 9.85 -3.42
C ALA A 184 -27.96 9.79 -2.50
N ASN A 185 -29.15 9.92 -3.05
CA ASN A 185 -30.40 9.76 -2.32
C ASN A 185 -30.39 8.37 -1.69
N THR A 186 -30.01 8.27 -0.42
CA THR A 186 -30.35 7.14 0.43
C THR A 186 -31.82 7.26 0.79
N SER A 187 -32.67 6.86 -0.15
CA SER A 187 -34.02 6.41 0.14
C SER A 187 -33.91 4.93 0.48
N ILE A 188 -34.04 4.61 1.77
CA ILE A 188 -34.45 3.30 2.28
C ILE A 188 -35.97 3.33 2.36
#